data_AF-A0A917LWX6-F1
#
_entry.id   AF-A0A917LWX6-F1
#
_cell.length_a   1.000
_cell.length_b   1.000
_cell.length_c   1.000
_cell.angle_alpha   90.00
_cell.angle_beta   90.00
_cell.angle_gamma   90.00
#
_symmetry.space_group_name_H-M   'P 1'
#
loop_
_entity.id
_entity.type
_entity.pdbx_description
1 polymer ?
#
loop_
_entity_poly.entity_id
_entity_poly.type
_entity_poly.pdbx_seq_one_letter_code
_entity_poly.pdbx_strand_id
1 'polypeptide(L)'
;MRKHGGKLLALTLVVIIAFSLEKKLDLFSVMADAGQSSTMGQLESAMAKQFQSRAEHFTLQYAGDKKQLSDTLQTTIRSSLAEDDYVAYILDSYLYTIRSWGDRSTIKIEARYRETPEQTAQVDETVKHALAELLTPSMNDHQKVKVIHDWIVTRLDYDQSLTRYTAYEALATGKAVCQGYSLLGYKMLKEAGIPVLIAEGTVKTGDHAWNMVQLDGQWYHLDLTWDDPVVQGAEQTGSASSRMQPIRYTYYLKTDKEMKADHDWVKSYPPATASYGDKLRELGDGSRPDAKAYIQLKEDIGLGWLEAERTIADRKALSQTVLKQLAAKSVKFQFRYLPGERLSEDLKAAFLAASIPVGYSASYEPYGNDGSMLVSVEVSYSS
;
A
#
# COMPACT_ATOMS: atom_id res chain seq x y z
N MET A 1 24.57 -19.10 -12.03
CA MET A 1 24.72 -17.70 -11.59
C MET A 1 23.80 -17.47 -10.41
N ARG A 2 24.33 -16.88 -9.34
CA ARG A 2 23.76 -16.87 -7.98
C ARG A 2 22.45 -16.09 -7.92
N LYS A 3 21.39 -16.74 -7.41
CA LYS A 3 20.14 -16.11 -6.97
C LYS A 3 20.44 -15.35 -5.68
N HIS A 4 20.45 -14.03 -5.73
CA HIS A 4 20.34 -13.18 -4.54
C HIS A 4 18.88 -12.76 -4.41
N GLY A 5 18.09 -13.60 -3.73
CA GLY A 5 16.80 -13.17 -3.19
C GLY A 5 17.09 -12.24 -2.02
N GLY A 6 16.80 -10.95 -2.22
CA GLY A 6 16.71 -9.99 -1.12
C GLY A 6 15.56 -10.43 -0.23
N LYS A 7 15.89 -10.98 0.93
CA LYS A 7 14.92 -11.18 2.00
C LYS A 7 14.41 -9.79 2.38
N LEU A 8 13.10 -9.57 2.55
CA LEU A 8 12.76 -8.69 3.67
C LEU A 8 13.46 -9.37 4.83
N LEU A 9 14.38 -8.68 5.50
CA LEU A 9 14.97 -9.22 6.72
C LEU A 9 13.81 -9.36 7.69
N ALA A 10 13.17 -10.54 7.66
CA ALA A 10 12.41 -11.09 8.76
C ALA A 10 13.30 -10.82 9.96
N LEU A 11 12.81 -9.90 10.79
CA LEU A 11 13.46 -9.33 11.96
C LEU A 11 14.57 -10.26 12.42
N THR A 12 15.84 -9.93 12.13
CA THR A 12 16.94 -10.89 12.34
C THR A 12 17.15 -11.00 13.83
N LEU A 13 16.44 -11.96 14.41
CA LEU A 13 16.34 -12.22 15.82
C LEU A 13 17.66 -12.88 16.24
N VAL A 14 18.64 -12.08 16.64
CA VAL A 14 19.85 -12.60 17.28
C VAL A 14 19.49 -12.89 18.74
N VAL A 15 18.95 -14.08 18.99
CA VAL A 15 18.65 -14.57 20.34
C VAL A 15 19.95 -15.01 20.99
N ILE A 16 20.48 -14.21 21.92
CA ILE A 16 21.49 -14.70 22.85
C ILE A 16 20.78 -15.12 24.13
N ILE A 17 20.47 -16.41 24.23
CA ILE A 17 20.15 -17.06 25.51
C ILE A 17 21.48 -17.22 26.24
N ALA A 18 21.71 -16.44 27.30
CA ALA A 18 22.90 -16.61 28.12
C ALA A 18 22.54 -16.84 29.59
N PHE A 19 23.02 -17.99 30.06
CA PHE A 19 22.99 -18.55 31.40
C PHE A 19 23.41 -17.56 32.50
N SER A 20 22.85 -17.80 33.68
CA SER A 20 23.24 -17.19 34.95
C SER A 20 24.75 -17.23 35.16
N LEU A 21 25.39 -16.06 35.08
CA LEU A 21 26.74 -15.84 35.59
C LEU A 21 26.78 -14.51 36.33
N GLU A 22 27.01 -14.62 37.64
CA GLU A 22 27.27 -13.54 38.57
C GLU A 22 28.60 -12.85 38.21
N LYS A 23 28.58 -11.82 37.36
CA LYS A 23 29.58 -10.74 37.46
C LYS A 23 28.97 -9.38 37.08
N LYS A 24 29.16 -8.42 37.99
CA LYS A 24 28.90 -7.00 37.80
C LYS A 24 29.66 -6.49 36.59
N LEU A 25 28.93 -6.12 35.55
CA LEU A 25 29.37 -5.19 34.52
C LEU A 25 28.28 -4.11 34.47
N ASP A 26 28.54 -3.04 35.23
CA ASP A 26 27.87 -1.77 35.10
C ASP A 26 28.47 -1.06 33.89
N LEU A 27 27.74 -1.08 32.78
CA LEU A 27 27.92 -0.11 31.71
C LEU A 27 26.54 0.45 31.37
N PHE A 28 26.46 1.77 31.56
CA PHE A 28 25.45 2.73 31.14
C PHE A 28 24.13 2.75 31.92
N SER A 29 23.98 3.81 32.71
CA SER A 29 22.76 4.23 33.40
C SER A 29 22.06 5.32 32.61
N VAL A 30 21.26 4.92 31.62
CA VAL A 30 19.99 5.62 31.39
C VAL A 30 18.94 4.74 32.02
N MET A 31 18.71 4.93 33.33
CA MET A 31 17.48 4.44 33.92
C MET A 31 16.41 5.40 33.44
N ALA A 32 15.72 5.04 32.35
CA ALA A 32 14.40 5.61 32.16
C ALA A 32 13.62 5.28 33.44
N ASP A 33 12.98 6.29 34.03
CA ASP A 33 12.11 6.16 35.20
C ASP A 33 10.82 5.42 34.80
N ALA A 34 10.99 4.22 34.25
CA ALA A 34 9.92 3.28 34.00
C ALA A 34 9.58 2.69 35.36
N GLY A 35 8.59 3.31 36.02
CA GLY A 35 8.07 2.89 37.31
C GLY A 35 7.94 1.36 37.41
N GLN A 36 8.14 0.85 38.64
CA GLN A 36 8.17 -0.57 38.93
C GLN A 36 6.95 -1.29 38.35
N SER A 37 7.17 -2.14 37.35
CA SER A 37 6.11 -2.99 36.79
C SER A 37 5.98 -4.23 37.65
N SER A 38 4.81 -4.45 38.25
CA SER A 38 4.49 -5.65 39.03
C SER A 38 3.62 -6.66 38.28
N THR A 39 3.13 -6.28 37.09
CA THR A 39 2.32 -7.14 36.21
C THR A 39 2.85 -7.11 34.78
N MET A 40 2.56 -8.15 33.99
CA MET A 40 2.97 -8.20 32.57
C MET A 40 2.37 -7.06 31.75
N GLY A 41 1.13 -6.63 32.04
CA GLY A 41 0.51 -5.50 31.35
C GLY A 41 1.22 -4.17 31.62
N GLN A 42 1.67 -3.92 32.85
CA GLN A 42 2.47 -2.73 33.15
C GLN A 42 3.83 -2.77 32.43
N LEU A 43 4.45 -3.95 32.35
CA LEU A 43 5.70 -4.13 31.62
C LEU A 43 5.50 -3.87 30.12
N GLU A 44 4.42 -4.38 29.53
CA GLU A 44 4.05 -4.16 28.14
C GLU A 44 3.86 -2.68 27.85
N SER A 45 3.06 -1.95 28.65
CA SER A 45 2.85 -0.51 28.47
C SER A 45 4.13 0.31 28.69
N ALA A 46 4.99 -0.09 29.64
CA ALA A 46 6.27 0.59 29.86
C ALA A 46 7.21 0.38 28.66
N MET A 47 7.21 -0.82 28.09
CA MET A 47 8.01 -1.17 26.93
C MET A 47 7.51 -0.48 25.65
N ALA A 48 6.19 -0.45 25.43
CA ALA A 48 5.58 0.24 24.31
C ALA A 48 5.97 1.73 24.28
N LYS A 49 5.97 2.40 25.44
CA LYS A 49 6.45 3.80 25.56
C LYS A 49 7.90 3.98 25.10
N GLN A 50 8.78 3.03 25.40
CA GLN A 50 10.19 3.10 25.00
C GLN A 50 10.35 2.90 23.48
N PHE A 51 9.59 1.98 22.90
CA PHE A 51 9.55 1.81 21.44
C PHE A 51 8.96 3.03 20.74
N GLN A 52 7.87 3.61 21.27
CA GLN A 52 7.25 4.84 20.75
C GLN A 52 8.23 6.02 20.77
N SER A 53 9.05 6.14 21.81
CA SER A 53 10.10 7.17 21.88
C SER A 53 11.34 6.84 21.03
N ARG A 54 11.33 5.70 20.32
CA ARG A 54 12.48 5.14 19.59
C ARG A 54 13.74 5.07 20.44
N ALA A 55 13.60 4.68 21.71
CA ALA A 55 14.76 4.47 22.56
C ALA A 55 15.58 3.30 22.02
N GLU A 56 16.85 3.55 21.70
CA GLU A 56 17.79 2.51 21.26
C GLU A 56 18.30 1.67 22.44
N HIS A 57 18.34 2.26 23.63
CA HIS A 57 18.82 1.60 24.84
C HIS A 57 17.91 1.92 26.02
N PHE A 58 17.28 0.90 26.60
CA PHE A 58 16.44 1.10 27.77
C PHE A 58 16.43 -0.12 28.70
N THR A 59 16.13 0.15 29.97
CA THR A 59 16.07 -0.86 31.04
C THR A 59 14.72 -0.80 31.73
N LEU A 60 14.08 -1.96 31.89
CA LEU A 60 12.81 -2.12 32.59
C LEU A 60 12.99 -3.00 33.82
N GLN A 61 12.27 -2.68 34.90
CA GLN A 61 12.24 -3.45 36.14
C GLN A 61 10.91 -4.18 36.26
N TYR A 62 10.97 -5.49 36.49
CA TYR A 62 9.81 -6.35 36.69
C TYR A 62 9.89 -7.08 38.03
N ALA A 63 8.85 -6.95 38.85
CA ALA A 63 8.78 -7.56 40.19
C ALA A 63 7.71 -8.68 40.28
N GLY A 64 7.22 -9.17 39.14
CA GLY A 64 6.23 -10.25 39.08
C GLY A 64 6.85 -11.64 38.91
N ASP A 65 6.06 -12.59 38.42
CA ASP A 65 6.49 -13.99 38.25
C ASP A 65 7.58 -14.14 37.17
N LYS A 66 8.75 -14.65 37.57
CA LYS A 66 9.93 -14.76 36.69
C LYS A 66 9.74 -15.79 35.58
N LYS A 67 8.99 -16.86 35.85
CA LYS A 67 8.72 -17.90 34.85
C LYS A 67 7.79 -17.33 33.78
N GLN A 68 6.74 -16.63 34.19
CA GLN A 68 5.85 -15.90 33.31
C GLN A 68 6.61 -14.90 32.46
N LEU A 69 7.51 -14.10 33.07
CA LEU A 69 8.36 -13.17 32.32
C LEU A 69 9.16 -13.91 31.25
N SER A 70 9.89 -14.96 31.62
CA SER A 70 10.71 -15.73 30.68
C SER A 70 9.88 -16.37 29.56
N ASP A 71 8.70 -16.89 29.88
CA ASP A 71 7.82 -17.58 28.93
C ASP A 71 7.14 -16.61 27.96
N THR A 72 6.90 -15.36 28.37
CA THR A 72 6.04 -14.43 27.62
C THR A 72 6.74 -13.18 27.09
N LEU A 73 7.98 -12.87 27.51
CA LEU A 73 8.67 -11.63 27.14
C LEU A 73 8.74 -11.40 25.63
N GLN A 74 8.98 -12.45 24.83
CA GLN A 74 9.02 -12.31 23.37
C GLN A 74 7.67 -11.88 22.80
N THR A 75 6.59 -12.46 23.31
CA THR A 75 5.23 -12.07 22.93
C THR A 75 4.94 -10.65 23.41
N THR A 76 5.34 -10.29 24.64
CA THR A 76 5.21 -8.93 25.17
C THR A 76 5.95 -7.90 24.31
N ILE A 77 7.19 -8.17 23.89
CA ILE A 77 7.94 -7.28 22.97
C ILE A 77 7.18 -7.10 21.66
N ARG A 78 6.68 -8.20 21.08
CA ARG A 78 5.90 -8.15 19.82
C ARG A 78 4.60 -7.36 19.98
N SER A 79 3.87 -7.56 21.07
CA SER A 79 2.65 -6.81 21.36
C SER A 79 2.92 -5.32 21.58
N SER A 80 3.98 -4.99 22.34
CA SER A 80 4.40 -3.60 22.55
C SER A 80 4.77 -2.88 21.24
N LEU A 81 5.40 -3.59 20.30
CA LEU A 81 5.71 -3.03 18.97
C LEU A 81 4.46 -2.85 18.11
N ALA A 82 3.47 -3.75 18.24
CA ALA A 82 2.22 -3.68 17.49
C ALA A 82 1.30 -2.52 17.90
N GLU A 83 1.61 -1.80 18.98
CA GLU A 83 0.90 -0.55 19.35
C GLU A 83 1.19 0.60 18.37
N ASP A 84 2.30 0.55 17.64
CA ASP A 84 2.65 1.52 16.60
C ASP A 84 3.24 0.80 15.39
N ASP A 85 2.39 0.51 14.40
CA ASP A 85 2.78 -0.13 13.14
C ASP A 85 4.01 0.54 12.51
N TYR A 86 4.11 1.88 12.55
CA TYR A 86 5.24 2.56 11.95
C TYR A 86 6.56 2.17 12.62
N VAL A 87 6.59 2.18 13.96
CA VAL A 87 7.76 1.78 14.76
C VAL A 87 8.11 0.31 14.51
N ALA A 88 7.11 -0.56 14.43
CA ALA A 88 7.33 -1.98 14.16
C ALA A 88 8.07 -2.21 12.83
N TYR A 89 7.75 -1.44 11.78
CA TYR A 89 8.36 -1.58 10.46
C TYR A 89 9.70 -0.84 10.30
N ILE A 90 9.98 0.20 11.10
CA ILE A 90 11.32 0.83 11.11
C ILE A 90 12.31 0.16 12.07
N LEU A 91 11.87 -0.76 12.94
CA LEU A 91 12.77 -1.54 13.78
C LEU A 91 13.55 -2.55 12.93
N ASP A 92 14.87 -2.40 12.86
CA ASP A 92 15.75 -3.30 12.12
C ASP A 92 16.08 -4.57 12.93
N SER A 93 16.48 -4.38 14.19
CA SER A 93 16.84 -5.47 15.08
C SER A 93 16.73 -5.05 16.54
N TYR A 94 16.59 -6.02 17.44
CA TYR A 94 16.74 -5.79 18.87
C TYR A 94 17.42 -6.98 19.56
N LEU A 95 18.09 -6.68 20.66
CA LEU A 95 18.66 -7.63 21.60
C LEU A 95 18.03 -7.38 22.96
N TYR A 96 17.85 -8.43 23.76
CA TYR A 96 17.47 -8.26 25.15
C TYR A 96 18.23 -9.20 26.08
N THR A 97 18.37 -8.78 27.33
CA THR A 97 18.87 -9.63 28.42
C THR A 97 17.93 -9.54 29.62
N ILE A 98 17.78 -10.66 30.33
CA ILE A 98 17.06 -10.71 31.61
C ILE A 98 18.08 -11.06 32.70
N ARG A 99 18.17 -10.23 33.73
CA ARG A 99 18.95 -10.54 34.94
C ARG A 99 18.01 -10.54 36.14
N SER A 100 17.96 -11.64 36.87
CA SER A 100 17.08 -11.77 38.03
C SER A 100 17.87 -11.84 39.32
N TRP A 101 17.50 -11.02 40.30
CA TRP A 101 18.09 -11.02 41.65
C TRP A 101 17.01 -10.75 42.69
N GLY A 102 16.93 -11.59 43.73
CA GLY A 102 15.86 -11.50 44.73
C GLY A 102 14.48 -11.70 44.10
N ASP A 103 13.56 -10.78 44.35
CA ASP A 103 12.19 -10.72 43.81
C ASP A 103 12.09 -9.91 42.51
N ARG A 104 13.22 -9.49 41.92
CA ARG A 104 13.23 -8.57 40.77
C ARG A 104 13.95 -9.17 39.56
N SER A 105 13.47 -8.78 38.39
CA SER A 105 14.08 -9.01 37.09
C SER A 105 14.34 -7.67 36.40
N THR A 106 15.58 -7.47 35.96
CA THR A 106 16.00 -6.36 35.12
C THR A 106 16.03 -6.83 33.68
N ILE A 107 15.24 -6.19 32.82
CA ILE A 107 15.22 -6.42 31.38
C ILE A 107 15.95 -5.27 30.71
N LYS A 108 17.03 -5.56 30.00
CA LYS A 108 17.72 -4.58 29.14
C LYS A 108 17.38 -4.86 27.70
N ILE A 109 17.03 -3.82 26.93
CA ILE A 109 16.77 -3.92 25.50
C ILE A 109 17.71 -2.95 24.77
N GLU A 110 18.33 -3.47 23.70
CA GLU A 110 19.10 -2.70 22.72
C GLU A 110 18.38 -2.82 21.38
N ALA A 111 17.73 -1.76 20.93
CA ALA A 111 17.01 -1.68 19.68
C ALA A 111 17.82 -0.89 18.64
N ARG A 112 17.75 -1.31 17.38
CA ARG A 112 18.29 -0.59 16.23
C ARG A 112 17.15 -0.28 15.29
N TYR A 113 17.03 1.00 14.93
CA TYR A 113 16.03 1.47 14.00
C TYR A 113 16.68 1.86 12.67
N ARG A 114 15.90 1.75 11.59
CA ARG A 114 16.27 2.23 10.25
C ARG A 114 16.12 3.74 10.11
N GLU A 115 15.37 4.37 11.00
CA GLU A 115 15.19 5.82 11.11
C GLU A 115 15.56 6.31 12.51
N THR A 116 16.29 7.43 12.58
CA THR A 116 16.50 8.13 13.86
C THR A 116 15.25 8.93 14.27
N PRO A 117 15.14 9.34 15.55
CA PRO A 117 14.06 10.23 15.99
C PRO A 117 13.97 11.53 15.17
N GLU A 118 15.10 12.13 14.83
CA GLU A 118 15.19 13.36 14.03
C GLU A 118 14.72 13.14 12.60
N GLN A 119 15.14 12.03 11.98
CA GLN A 119 14.68 11.66 10.64
C GLN A 119 13.17 11.45 10.62
N THR A 120 12.63 10.77 11.64
CA THR A 120 11.18 10.58 11.72
C THR A 120 10.43 11.89 11.95
N ALA A 121 10.97 12.80 12.77
CA ALA A 121 10.38 14.13 12.94
C ALA A 121 10.38 14.91 11.62
N GLN A 122 11.43 14.79 10.81
CA GLN A 122 11.48 15.37 9.47
C GLN A 122 10.43 14.75 8.53
N VAL A 123 10.19 13.44 8.62
CA VAL A 123 9.08 12.78 7.89
C VAL A 123 7.75 13.39 8.30
N ASP A 124 7.50 13.50 9.62
CA ASP A 124 6.24 14.03 10.16
C ASP A 124 5.99 15.48 9.72
N GLU A 125 7.01 16.34 9.75
CA GLU A 125 6.94 17.72 9.25
C GLU A 125 6.67 17.79 7.74
N THR A 126 7.37 16.97 6.95
CA THR A 126 7.21 16.94 5.48
C THR A 126 5.81 16.45 5.10
N VAL A 127 5.31 15.41 5.77
CA VAL A 127 3.96 14.88 5.59
C VAL A 127 2.93 15.95 5.91
N LYS A 128 3.06 16.63 7.04
CA LYS A 128 2.15 17.71 7.43
C LYS A 128 2.12 18.85 6.40
N HIS A 129 3.28 19.26 5.91
CA HIS A 129 3.38 20.30 4.88
C HIS A 129 2.73 19.85 3.56
N ALA A 130 3.06 18.63 3.10
CA ALA A 130 2.48 18.09 1.88
C ALA A 130 0.95 18.01 1.98
N LEU A 131 0.39 17.50 3.08
CA LEU A 131 -1.06 17.40 3.26
C LEU A 131 -1.74 18.77 3.32
N ALA A 132 -1.10 19.79 3.87
CA ALA A 132 -1.64 21.15 3.89
C ALA A 132 -1.76 21.76 2.48
N GLU A 133 -0.87 21.38 1.56
CA GLU A 133 -0.94 21.80 0.14
C GLU A 133 -1.93 20.94 -0.66
N LEU A 134 -2.05 19.65 -0.30
CA LEU A 134 -2.83 18.68 -1.07
C LEU A 134 -4.32 18.66 -0.74
N LEU A 135 -4.65 18.75 0.54
CA LEU A 135 -6.00 18.51 1.02
C LEU A 135 -6.77 19.83 1.09
N THR A 136 -8.01 19.82 0.60
CA THR A 136 -8.94 20.93 0.81
C THR A 136 -10.07 20.52 1.75
N PRO A 137 -10.67 21.45 2.52
CA PRO A 137 -11.74 21.13 3.45
C PRO A 137 -12.98 20.48 2.81
N SER A 138 -13.16 20.64 1.50
CA SER A 138 -14.29 20.07 0.76
C SER A 138 -14.07 18.63 0.30
N MET A 139 -12.85 18.09 0.41
CA MET A 139 -12.56 16.72 -0.03
C MET A 139 -13.16 15.70 0.93
N ASN A 140 -13.89 14.73 0.38
CA ASN A 140 -14.25 13.53 1.13
C ASN A 140 -13.05 12.59 1.26
N ASP A 141 -13.13 11.61 2.16
CA ASP A 141 -11.99 10.72 2.47
C ASP A 141 -11.52 9.91 1.26
N HIS A 142 -12.42 9.56 0.33
CA HIS A 142 -12.06 8.86 -0.90
C HIS A 142 -11.21 9.73 -1.83
N GLN A 143 -11.55 11.02 -1.96
CA GLN A 143 -10.75 11.99 -2.70
C GLN A 143 -9.39 12.20 -2.03
N LYS A 144 -9.34 12.26 -0.69
CA LYS A 144 -8.09 12.37 0.07
C LYS A 144 -7.16 11.18 -0.20
N VAL A 145 -7.68 9.94 -0.16
CA VAL A 145 -6.87 8.74 -0.49
C VAL A 145 -6.31 8.84 -1.90
N LYS A 146 -7.12 9.25 -2.89
CA LYS A 146 -6.63 9.40 -4.27
C LYS A 146 -5.51 10.43 -4.38
N VAL A 147 -5.69 11.64 -3.84
CA VAL A 147 -4.66 12.68 -3.99
C VAL A 147 -3.37 12.32 -3.25
N ILE A 148 -3.45 11.62 -2.11
CA ILE A 148 -2.28 11.10 -1.39
C ILE A 148 -1.60 10.01 -2.21
N HIS A 149 -2.36 9.05 -2.74
CA HIS A 149 -1.85 8.02 -3.64
C HIS A 149 -1.09 8.64 -4.81
N ASP A 150 -1.74 9.52 -5.56
CA ASP A 150 -1.19 10.18 -6.75
C ASP A 150 0.09 10.95 -6.42
N TRP A 151 0.14 11.59 -5.25
CA TRP A 151 1.31 12.32 -4.80
C TRP A 151 2.52 11.42 -4.56
N ILE A 152 2.31 10.27 -3.92
CA ILE A 152 3.37 9.31 -3.62
C ILE A 152 3.88 8.67 -4.92
N VAL A 153 2.99 8.10 -5.73
CA VAL A 153 3.39 7.36 -6.95
C VAL A 153 3.98 8.23 -8.05
N THR A 154 3.80 9.55 -7.98
CA THR A 154 4.45 10.51 -8.90
C THR A 154 5.77 11.08 -8.40
N ARG A 155 6.14 10.80 -7.14
CA ARG A 155 7.35 11.33 -6.48
C ARG A 155 8.39 10.28 -6.18
N LEU A 156 7.98 9.03 -6.04
CA LEU A 156 8.88 7.93 -5.76
C LEU A 156 9.14 7.12 -7.03
N ASP A 157 10.37 6.63 -7.16
CA ASP A 157 10.72 5.53 -8.05
C ASP A 157 11.16 4.31 -7.22
N TYR A 158 10.82 3.10 -7.67
CA TYR A 158 11.21 1.89 -6.96
C TYR A 158 12.74 1.73 -6.83
N ASP A 159 13.22 1.49 -5.61
CA ASP A 159 14.64 1.31 -5.32
C ASP A 159 15.12 -0.10 -5.70
N GLN A 160 15.55 -0.26 -6.95
CA GLN A 160 16.05 -1.55 -7.46
C GLN A 160 17.33 -2.05 -6.76
N SER A 161 18.09 -1.19 -6.08
CA SER A 161 19.23 -1.64 -5.26
C SER A 161 18.82 -2.27 -3.94
N LEU A 162 17.53 -2.20 -3.56
CA LEU A 162 16.97 -2.75 -2.33
C LEU A 162 17.70 -2.25 -1.08
N THR A 163 17.88 -0.95 -0.99
CA THR A 163 18.65 -0.27 0.07
C THR A 163 17.85 0.76 0.86
N ARG A 164 16.76 1.27 0.30
CA ARG A 164 15.97 2.37 0.85
C ARG A 164 14.63 1.84 1.37
N TYR A 165 14.52 1.64 2.69
CA TYR A 165 13.42 0.94 3.34
C TYR A 165 12.48 1.85 4.13
N THR A 166 12.81 3.14 4.27
CA THR A 166 12.11 4.03 5.21
C THR A 166 11.37 5.17 4.50
N ALA A 167 10.43 5.81 5.20
CA ALA A 167 9.71 6.97 4.65
C ALA A 167 10.65 8.18 4.52
N TYR A 168 11.63 8.31 5.42
CA TYR A 168 12.68 9.30 5.34
C TYR A 168 13.49 9.15 4.06
N GLU A 169 13.96 7.94 3.75
CA GLU A 169 14.72 7.69 2.52
C GLU A 169 13.87 7.93 1.27
N ALA A 170 12.59 7.55 1.32
CA ALA A 170 11.62 7.84 0.26
C ALA A 170 11.52 9.34 -0.01
N LEU A 171 11.30 10.16 1.02
CA LEU A 171 11.16 11.61 0.90
C LEU A 171 12.48 12.31 0.54
N ALA A 172 13.60 11.87 1.12
CA ALA A 172 14.90 12.50 0.93
C ALA A 172 15.51 12.20 -0.45
N THR A 173 15.23 11.02 -1.02
CA THR A 173 15.88 10.56 -2.26
C THR A 173 14.92 10.38 -3.44
N GLY A 174 13.61 10.41 -3.19
CA GLY A 174 12.60 10.06 -4.18
C GLY A 174 12.62 8.58 -4.54
N LYS A 175 13.18 7.71 -3.70
CA LYS A 175 13.30 6.26 -3.96
C LYS A 175 13.08 5.43 -2.71
N ALA A 176 12.39 4.31 -2.86
CA ALA A 176 12.19 3.34 -1.79
C ALA A 176 11.85 1.94 -2.32
N VAL A 177 12.01 0.92 -1.51
CA VAL A 177 11.35 -0.39 -1.71
C VAL A 177 9.94 -0.36 -1.15
N CYS A 178 9.19 -1.46 -1.31
CA CYS A 178 7.79 -1.58 -0.89
C CYS A 178 7.52 -1.16 0.56
N GLN A 179 8.46 -1.42 1.47
CA GLN A 179 8.36 -0.97 2.86
C GLN A 179 8.35 0.56 2.99
N GLY A 180 9.22 1.28 2.28
CA GLY A 180 9.27 2.74 2.36
C GLY A 180 8.05 3.41 1.73
N TYR A 181 7.50 2.83 0.65
CA TYR A 181 6.20 3.25 0.09
C TYR A 181 5.08 3.08 1.12
N SER A 182 5.02 1.90 1.75
CA SER A 182 3.97 1.57 2.74
C SER A 182 4.07 2.42 4.00
N LEU A 183 5.28 2.72 4.47
CA LEU A 183 5.54 3.60 5.62
C LEU A 183 5.12 5.05 5.33
N LEU A 184 5.45 5.57 4.15
CA LEU A 184 5.06 6.92 3.76
C LEU A 184 3.55 7.03 3.55
N GLY A 185 2.95 6.04 2.87
CA GLY A 185 1.50 5.92 2.73
C GLY A 185 0.79 5.88 4.07
N TYR A 186 1.27 5.06 5.00
CA TYR A 186 0.76 4.98 6.37
C TYR A 186 0.80 6.35 7.07
N LYS A 187 1.93 7.06 7.04
CA LYS A 187 2.07 8.38 7.66
C LYS A 187 1.10 9.40 7.08
N MET A 188 1.05 9.51 5.74
CA MET A 188 0.19 10.48 5.08
C MET A 188 -1.30 10.20 5.29
N LEU A 189 -1.72 8.94 5.20
CA LEU A 189 -3.13 8.55 5.38
C LEU A 189 -3.56 8.73 6.84
N LYS A 190 -2.71 8.33 7.80
CA LYS A 190 -2.99 8.50 9.23
C LYS A 190 -3.10 9.97 9.62
N GLU A 191 -2.17 10.82 9.16
CA GLU A 191 -2.21 12.27 9.40
C GLU A 191 -3.43 12.94 8.73
N ALA A 192 -3.90 12.41 7.60
CA ALA A 192 -5.14 12.83 6.93
C ALA A 192 -6.43 12.37 7.65
N GLY A 193 -6.31 11.63 8.76
CA GLY A 193 -7.44 11.11 9.54
C GLY A 193 -8.07 9.84 8.97
N ILE A 194 -7.40 9.15 8.05
CA ILE A 194 -7.89 7.94 7.39
C ILE A 194 -7.33 6.73 8.14
N PRO A 195 -8.18 5.82 8.68
CA PRO A 195 -7.70 4.60 9.31
C PRO A 195 -6.91 3.76 8.31
N VAL A 196 -5.67 3.41 8.68
CA VAL A 196 -4.71 2.73 7.83
C VAL A 196 -3.91 1.72 8.63
N LEU A 197 -3.56 0.60 7.99
CA LEU A 197 -2.66 -0.43 8.49
C LEU A 197 -1.56 -0.70 7.46
N ILE A 198 -0.42 -1.22 7.90
CA ILE A 198 0.56 -1.84 7.02
C ILE A 198 0.30 -3.34 6.98
N ALA A 199 0.12 -3.87 5.78
CA ALA A 199 -0.03 -5.29 5.52
C ALA A 199 1.27 -5.86 4.95
N GLU A 200 1.51 -7.13 5.24
CA GLU A 200 2.70 -7.86 4.81
C GLU A 200 2.33 -9.25 4.32
N GLY A 201 3.12 -9.74 3.36
CA GLY A 201 2.90 -11.01 2.72
C GLY A 201 4.00 -11.33 1.73
N THR A 202 3.64 -12.10 0.71
CA THR A 202 4.54 -12.53 -0.35
C THR A 202 3.89 -12.33 -1.72
N VAL A 203 4.72 -12.01 -2.69
CA VAL A 203 4.40 -11.99 -4.12
C VAL A 203 5.40 -12.90 -4.84
N LYS A 204 5.25 -13.09 -6.16
CA LYS A 204 6.16 -13.96 -6.94
C LYS A 204 7.65 -13.61 -6.80
N THR A 205 7.98 -12.34 -6.57
CA THR A 205 9.36 -11.83 -6.48
C THR A 205 9.95 -11.88 -5.07
N GLY A 206 9.16 -12.18 -4.03
CA GLY A 206 9.62 -12.27 -2.65
C GLY A 206 8.62 -11.71 -1.65
N ASP A 207 9.13 -11.33 -0.49
CA ASP A 207 8.35 -10.66 0.55
C ASP A 207 7.88 -9.28 0.07
N HIS A 208 6.70 -8.86 0.52
CA HIS A 208 6.10 -7.59 0.10
C HIS A 208 5.30 -6.94 1.22
N ALA A 209 5.24 -5.61 1.19
CA ALA A 209 4.47 -4.79 2.11
C ALA A 209 3.64 -3.76 1.33
N TRP A 210 2.41 -3.54 1.78
CA TRP A 210 1.47 -2.58 1.21
C TRP A 210 0.59 -1.99 2.31
N ASN A 211 -0.36 -1.10 1.97
CA ASN A 211 -1.28 -0.51 2.94
C ASN A 211 -2.68 -1.14 2.85
N MET A 212 -3.40 -1.15 3.97
CA MET A 212 -4.87 -1.32 3.97
C MET A 212 -5.51 -0.06 4.52
N VAL A 213 -6.57 0.41 3.89
CA VAL A 213 -7.28 1.65 4.29
C VAL A 213 -8.75 1.37 4.55
N GLN A 214 -9.32 2.07 5.53
CA GLN A 214 -10.74 1.99 5.83
C GLN A 214 -11.49 3.23 5.29
N LEU A 215 -12.51 2.99 4.47
CA LEU A 215 -13.40 4.02 3.93
C LEU A 215 -14.85 3.58 4.12
N ASP A 216 -15.69 4.45 4.70
CA ASP A 216 -17.09 4.15 5.03
C ASP A 216 -17.27 2.81 5.78
N GLY A 217 -16.35 2.51 6.71
CA GLY A 217 -16.35 1.29 7.52
C GLY A 217 -15.87 0.03 6.79
N GLN A 218 -15.56 0.10 5.50
CA GLN A 218 -15.05 -1.02 4.70
C GLN A 218 -13.54 -0.92 4.54
N TRP A 219 -12.84 -2.06 4.62
CA TRP A 219 -11.40 -2.15 4.40
C TRP A 219 -11.07 -2.48 2.95
N TYR A 220 -9.98 -1.92 2.46
CA TYR A 220 -9.47 -2.14 1.10
C TYR A 220 -7.94 -2.21 1.10
N HIS A 221 -7.38 -3.02 0.21
CA HIS A 221 -5.94 -3.07 -0.04
C HIS A 221 -5.52 -1.92 -0.97
N LEU A 222 -4.42 -1.25 -0.64
CA LEU A 222 -3.82 -0.16 -1.42
C LEU A 222 -2.32 -0.43 -1.56
N ASP A 223 -1.88 -0.80 -2.76
CA ASP A 223 -0.47 -1.02 -3.04
C ASP A 223 0.13 0.10 -3.89
N LEU A 224 0.66 1.10 -3.18
CA LEU A 224 1.37 2.24 -3.77
C LEU A 224 2.61 1.82 -4.58
N THR A 225 3.20 0.67 -4.25
CA THR A 225 4.41 0.20 -4.94
C THR A 225 4.06 -0.33 -6.32
N TRP A 226 3.00 -1.13 -6.43
CA TRP A 226 2.62 -1.73 -7.70
C TRP A 226 1.77 -0.81 -8.57
N ASP A 227 1.21 0.26 -8.00
CA ASP A 227 0.64 1.39 -8.74
C ASP A 227 1.68 2.43 -9.19
N ASP A 228 2.94 2.31 -8.76
CA ASP A 228 4.07 3.07 -9.34
C ASP A 228 4.27 2.67 -10.81
N PRO A 229 4.16 3.62 -11.77
CA PRO A 229 4.36 3.34 -13.19
C PRO A 229 5.73 2.76 -13.55
N VAL A 230 6.76 2.94 -12.72
CA VAL A 230 8.15 2.47 -12.96
C VAL A 230 8.29 0.97 -12.71
N VAL A 231 7.51 0.41 -11.78
CA VAL A 231 7.61 -1.01 -11.41
C VAL A 231 7.21 -1.94 -12.56
N GLN A 232 6.35 -1.47 -13.47
CA GLN A 232 5.91 -2.21 -14.64
C GLN A 232 6.24 -1.46 -15.94
N GLY A 233 7.49 -1.54 -16.39
CA GLY A 233 7.90 -0.99 -17.69
C GLY A 233 9.34 -0.48 -17.78
N ALA A 234 10.08 -0.42 -16.68
CA ALA A 234 11.50 -0.02 -16.69
C ALA A 234 12.47 -1.15 -17.09
N GLU A 235 11.97 -2.30 -17.54
CA GLU A 235 12.78 -3.18 -18.38
C GLU A 235 12.80 -2.58 -19.80
N GLN A 236 13.85 -1.79 -20.10
CA GLN A 236 14.54 -1.72 -21.41
C GLN A 236 14.78 -0.36 -22.10
N THR A 237 14.35 0.80 -21.59
CA THR A 237 14.73 2.06 -22.29
C THR A 237 15.18 3.13 -21.32
N GLY A 238 16.50 3.37 -21.26
CA GLY A 238 17.14 4.44 -20.50
C GLY A 238 16.84 5.85 -21.02
N SER A 239 15.58 6.18 -21.31
CA SER A 239 15.18 7.51 -21.77
C SER A 239 13.68 7.76 -21.56
N ALA A 240 13.34 8.24 -20.37
CA ALA A 240 12.28 9.21 -20.06
C ALA A 240 12.17 9.27 -18.54
N SER A 241 12.16 10.45 -17.94
CA SER A 241 11.80 10.57 -16.51
C SER A 241 10.39 10.01 -16.30
N SER A 242 10.23 9.13 -15.30
CA SER A 242 8.97 8.48 -14.89
C SER A 242 7.78 9.44 -14.74
N ARG A 243 8.06 10.73 -14.46
CA ARG A 243 7.10 11.83 -14.29
C ARG A 243 6.16 12.12 -15.47
N MET A 244 6.31 11.46 -16.62
CA MET A 244 5.44 11.63 -17.79
C MET A 244 4.52 10.42 -18.07
N GLN A 245 4.63 9.32 -17.31
CA GLN A 245 3.73 8.18 -17.47
C GLN A 245 2.40 8.43 -16.73
N PRO A 246 1.26 7.98 -17.28
CA PRO A 246 -0.03 8.11 -16.59
C PRO A 246 -0.03 7.29 -15.28
N ILE A 247 -0.67 7.84 -14.26
CA ILE A 247 -0.86 7.18 -12.97
C ILE A 247 -1.69 5.91 -13.16
N ARG A 248 -1.30 4.84 -12.47
CA ARG A 248 -2.02 3.56 -12.48
C ARG A 248 -2.83 3.41 -11.20
N TYR A 249 -3.96 2.70 -11.30
CA TYR A 249 -4.86 2.37 -10.19
C TYR A 249 -5.17 0.87 -10.18
N THR A 250 -4.18 0.07 -10.58
CA THR A 250 -4.32 -1.39 -10.77
C THR A 250 -4.41 -2.11 -9.42
N TYR A 251 -3.77 -1.60 -8.37
CA TYR A 251 -3.81 -2.12 -7.00
C TYR A 251 -4.40 -1.10 -6.02
N TYR A 252 -5.28 -0.25 -6.55
CA TYR A 252 -5.98 0.78 -5.81
C TYR A 252 -7.28 0.23 -5.23
N LEU A 253 -7.36 0.19 -3.90
CA LEU A 253 -8.56 -0.15 -3.11
C LEU A 253 -9.19 -1.50 -3.50
N LYS A 254 -8.36 -2.54 -3.53
CA LYS A 254 -8.75 -3.91 -3.87
C LYS A 254 -9.41 -4.64 -2.72
N THR A 255 -10.28 -5.59 -3.08
CA THR A 255 -10.76 -6.63 -2.18
C THR A 255 -9.69 -7.69 -1.90
N ASP A 256 -9.87 -8.48 -0.83
CA ASP A 256 -9.08 -9.67 -0.54
C ASP A 256 -9.01 -10.60 -1.76
N LYS A 257 -10.14 -10.81 -2.44
CA LYS A 257 -10.24 -11.70 -3.60
C LYS A 257 -9.40 -11.20 -4.77
N GLU A 258 -9.46 -9.89 -5.05
CA GLU A 258 -8.69 -9.30 -6.14
C GLU A 258 -7.20 -9.26 -5.81
N MET A 259 -6.84 -8.91 -4.58
CA MET A 259 -5.45 -8.86 -4.13
C MET A 259 -4.81 -10.27 -4.11
N LYS A 260 -5.58 -11.31 -3.76
CA LYS A 260 -5.13 -12.72 -3.79
C LYS A 260 -4.84 -13.30 -5.18
N ALA A 261 -5.02 -12.53 -6.26
CA ALA A 261 -4.61 -12.96 -7.58
C ALA A 261 -3.08 -13.14 -7.68
N ASP A 262 -2.32 -12.31 -6.94
CA ASP A 262 -0.86 -12.26 -7.01
C ASP A 262 -0.16 -11.90 -5.68
N HIS A 263 -0.94 -11.62 -4.62
CA HIS A 263 -0.45 -11.45 -3.25
C HIS A 263 -0.96 -12.56 -2.32
N ASP A 264 -0.08 -13.07 -1.48
CA ASP A 264 -0.40 -14.02 -0.43
C ASP A 264 -0.05 -13.46 0.94
N TRP A 265 -0.88 -13.71 1.95
CA TRP A 265 -0.61 -13.36 3.35
C TRP A 265 -1.16 -14.40 4.31
N VAL A 266 -0.50 -14.55 5.46
CA VAL A 266 -0.87 -15.50 6.52
C VAL A 266 -1.37 -14.77 7.78
N LYS A 267 -0.92 -13.53 8.00
CA LYS A 267 -1.37 -12.70 9.12
C LYS A 267 -2.86 -12.36 8.94
N SER A 268 -3.62 -12.36 10.03
CA SER A 268 -5.03 -11.97 9.97
C SER A 268 -5.14 -10.45 9.86
N TYR A 269 -5.89 -9.99 8.87
CA TYR A 269 -6.25 -8.57 8.68
C TYR A 269 -7.78 -8.41 8.70
N PRO A 270 -8.30 -7.20 8.93
CA PRO A 270 -9.72 -6.91 8.71
C PRO A 270 -10.12 -7.31 7.27
N PRO A 271 -11.28 -7.96 7.08
CA PRO A 271 -11.67 -8.46 5.77
C PRO A 271 -11.98 -7.32 4.80
N ALA A 272 -11.44 -7.41 3.58
CA ALA A 272 -11.69 -6.47 2.50
C ALA A 272 -12.61 -7.13 1.45
N THR A 273 -13.92 -7.14 1.69
CA THR A 273 -14.86 -7.92 0.84
C THR A 273 -15.72 -7.09 -0.10
N ALA A 274 -15.85 -5.78 0.14
CA ALA A 274 -16.69 -4.90 -0.67
C ALA A 274 -15.95 -4.44 -1.93
N SER A 275 -16.55 -4.59 -3.12
CA SER A 275 -15.96 -4.04 -4.34
C SER A 275 -15.97 -2.52 -4.31
N TYR A 276 -14.81 -1.90 -4.53
CA TYR A 276 -14.71 -0.44 -4.52
C TYR A 276 -15.49 0.20 -5.68
N GLY A 277 -15.52 -0.44 -6.85
CA GLY A 277 -16.30 0.04 -8.00
C GLY A 277 -17.82 0.04 -7.75
N ASP A 278 -18.32 -0.96 -7.04
CA ASP A 278 -19.70 -1.02 -6.58
C ASP A 278 -19.97 0.02 -5.48
N LYS A 279 -19.03 0.21 -4.55
CA LYS A 279 -19.16 1.25 -3.51
C LYS A 279 -19.23 2.65 -4.11
N LEU A 280 -18.42 2.96 -5.11
CA LEU A 280 -18.51 4.24 -5.83
C LEU A 280 -19.81 4.38 -6.63
N ARG A 281 -20.38 3.28 -7.13
CA ARG A 281 -21.70 3.30 -7.81
C ARG A 281 -22.80 3.66 -6.82
N GLU A 282 -22.79 3.04 -5.63
CA GLU A 282 -23.72 3.34 -4.53
C GLU A 282 -23.61 4.80 -4.10
N LEU A 283 -22.40 5.30 -3.82
CA LEU A 283 -22.18 6.67 -3.38
C LEU A 283 -22.50 7.72 -4.46
N GLY A 284 -22.49 7.32 -5.74
CA GLY A 284 -22.77 8.16 -6.89
C GLY A 284 -24.24 8.18 -7.35
N ASP A 285 -25.16 7.51 -6.65
CA ASP A 285 -26.55 7.33 -7.09
C ASP A 285 -27.43 8.60 -7.09
N GLY A 286 -26.91 9.71 -6.57
CA GLY A 286 -27.61 11.00 -6.47
C GLY A 286 -28.39 11.20 -5.17
N SER A 287 -28.36 10.24 -4.24
CA SER A 287 -28.97 10.36 -2.91
C SER A 287 -28.22 11.34 -2.00
N ARG A 288 -26.94 11.64 -2.30
CA ARG A 288 -26.08 12.51 -1.51
C ARG A 288 -25.68 13.79 -2.26
N PRO A 289 -25.48 14.93 -1.55
CA PRO A 289 -25.01 16.17 -2.16
C PRO A 289 -23.66 16.06 -2.88
N ASP A 290 -22.80 15.14 -2.42
CA ASP A 290 -21.46 14.89 -2.95
C ASP A 290 -21.41 13.76 -4.00
N ALA A 291 -22.55 13.22 -4.44
CA ALA A 291 -22.62 12.12 -5.41
C ALA A 291 -21.77 12.34 -6.68
N LYS A 292 -21.74 13.59 -7.18
CA LYS A 292 -20.93 13.96 -8.36
C LYS A 292 -19.43 13.73 -8.14
N ALA A 293 -18.93 13.91 -6.92
CA ALA A 293 -17.52 13.68 -6.61
C ALA A 293 -17.15 12.19 -6.76
N TYR A 294 -18.05 11.28 -6.37
CA TYR A 294 -17.82 9.83 -6.50
C TYR A 294 -17.94 9.35 -7.94
N ILE A 295 -18.87 9.91 -8.72
CA ILE A 295 -18.94 9.66 -10.16
C ILE A 295 -17.64 10.08 -10.83
N GLN A 296 -17.16 11.32 -10.56
CA GLN A 296 -15.91 11.80 -11.13
C GLN A 296 -14.72 10.94 -10.67
N LEU A 297 -14.66 10.60 -9.38
CA LEU A 297 -13.61 9.76 -8.84
C LEU A 297 -13.53 8.41 -9.57
N LYS A 298 -14.68 7.77 -9.83
CA LYS A 298 -14.78 6.50 -10.56
C LYS A 298 -14.24 6.59 -11.98
N GLU A 299 -14.47 7.73 -12.65
CA GLU A 299 -13.91 8.00 -13.97
C GLU A 299 -12.39 8.23 -13.90
N ASP A 300 -11.93 9.04 -12.94
CA ASP A 300 -10.52 9.42 -12.81
C ASP A 300 -9.61 8.22 -12.55
N ILE A 301 -10.08 7.25 -11.75
CA ILE A 301 -9.34 6.01 -11.47
C ILE A 301 -9.63 4.89 -12.47
N GLY A 302 -10.40 5.19 -13.52
CA GLY A 302 -10.69 4.28 -14.62
C GLY A 302 -11.71 3.18 -14.29
N LEU A 303 -12.24 3.05 -13.08
CA LEU A 303 -13.21 2.01 -12.73
C LEU A 303 -14.55 2.14 -13.47
N GLY A 304 -14.85 3.31 -14.06
CA GLY A 304 -15.98 3.48 -14.98
C GLY A 304 -15.95 2.51 -16.17
N TRP A 305 -14.76 2.07 -16.59
CA TRP A 305 -14.59 1.10 -17.69
C TRP A 305 -14.92 -0.34 -17.31
N LEU A 306 -15.05 -0.66 -16.03
CA LEU A 306 -15.48 -1.99 -15.56
C LEU A 306 -17.01 -2.18 -15.66
N GLU A 307 -17.76 -1.11 -15.89
CA GLU A 307 -19.22 -1.16 -15.98
C GLU A 307 -19.69 -1.96 -17.20
N ALA A 308 -20.78 -2.70 -17.04
CA ALA A 308 -21.32 -3.57 -18.08
C ALA A 308 -21.72 -2.77 -19.34
N GLU A 309 -22.19 -1.53 -19.16
CA GLU A 309 -22.59 -0.63 -20.25
C GLU A 309 -21.41 -0.16 -21.10
N ARG A 310 -20.20 -0.20 -20.54
CA ARG A 310 -18.96 0.16 -21.24
C ARG A 310 -18.13 -1.05 -21.65
N THR A 311 -18.52 -2.25 -21.23
CA THR A 311 -17.78 -3.48 -21.46
C THR A 311 -18.44 -4.34 -22.52
N ILE A 312 -17.67 -4.70 -23.55
CA ILE A 312 -18.08 -5.60 -24.61
C ILE A 312 -17.37 -6.94 -24.41
N ALA A 313 -18.16 -7.96 -24.08
CA ALA A 313 -17.63 -9.26 -23.66
C ALA A 313 -17.18 -10.15 -24.82
N ASP A 314 -17.77 -9.99 -26.01
CA ASP A 314 -17.53 -10.87 -27.15
C ASP A 314 -17.75 -10.16 -28.49
N ARG A 315 -17.38 -10.86 -29.58
CA ARG A 315 -17.54 -10.40 -30.97
C ARG A 315 -18.98 -10.07 -31.36
N LYS A 316 -19.96 -10.81 -30.84
CA LYS A 316 -21.38 -10.59 -31.18
C LYS A 316 -21.86 -9.27 -30.59
N ALA A 317 -21.56 -9.04 -29.32
CA ALA A 317 -21.83 -7.77 -28.65
C ALA A 317 -21.09 -6.61 -29.35
N LEU A 318 -19.83 -6.81 -29.79
CA LEU A 318 -19.08 -5.81 -30.54
C LEU A 318 -19.80 -5.42 -31.84
N SER A 319 -20.24 -6.42 -32.61
CA SER A 319 -20.96 -6.21 -33.87
C SER A 319 -22.26 -5.43 -33.66
N GLN A 320 -23.01 -5.76 -32.60
CA GLN A 320 -24.24 -5.04 -32.23
C GLN A 320 -23.96 -3.60 -31.81
N THR A 321 -22.89 -3.36 -31.03
CA THR A 321 -22.50 -2.02 -30.62
C THR A 321 -22.09 -1.17 -31.80
N VAL A 322 -21.23 -1.68 -32.70
CA VAL A 322 -20.84 -0.95 -33.92
C VAL A 322 -22.07 -0.59 -34.75
N LEU A 323 -22.97 -1.55 -35.01
CA LEU A 323 -24.20 -1.29 -35.75
C LEU A 323 -25.05 -0.19 -35.09
N LYS A 324 -25.22 -0.24 -33.76
CA LYS A 324 -25.96 0.77 -33.00
C LYS A 324 -25.32 2.16 -33.12
N GLN A 325 -24.00 2.26 -33.00
CA GLN A 325 -23.28 3.55 -33.08
C GLN A 325 -23.35 4.14 -34.49
N LEU A 326 -23.24 3.30 -35.53
CA LEU A 326 -23.41 3.74 -36.92
C LEU A 326 -24.84 4.18 -37.22
N ALA A 327 -25.85 3.46 -36.71
CA ALA A 327 -27.26 3.86 -36.84
C ALA A 327 -27.54 5.20 -36.14
N ALA A 328 -26.87 5.48 -35.02
CA ALA A 328 -26.93 6.75 -34.32
C ALA A 328 -26.10 7.87 -34.97
N LYS A 329 -25.37 7.58 -36.05
CA LYS A 329 -24.41 8.48 -36.71
C LYS A 329 -23.34 9.03 -35.75
N SER A 330 -22.93 8.22 -34.77
CA SER A 330 -21.86 8.59 -33.84
C SER A 330 -20.54 8.75 -34.60
N VAL A 331 -19.87 9.88 -34.40
CA VAL A 331 -18.54 10.17 -34.97
C VAL A 331 -17.40 9.64 -34.11
N LYS A 332 -17.65 9.41 -32.82
CA LYS A 332 -16.69 8.86 -31.87
C LYS A 332 -17.41 8.05 -30.80
N PHE A 333 -16.84 6.92 -30.43
CA PHE A 333 -17.32 6.13 -29.29
C PHE A 333 -16.18 5.32 -28.67
N GLN A 334 -16.33 5.00 -27.39
CA GLN A 334 -15.33 4.30 -26.59
C GLN A 334 -15.97 3.13 -25.84
N PHE A 335 -15.20 2.07 -25.65
CA PHE A 335 -15.61 0.89 -24.90
C PHE A 335 -14.39 0.10 -24.42
N ARG A 336 -14.58 -0.70 -23.38
CA ARG A 336 -13.67 -1.76 -22.98
C ARG A 336 -14.03 -3.05 -23.71
N TYR A 337 -13.06 -3.75 -24.27
CA TYR A 337 -13.25 -5.02 -24.97
C TYR A 337 -12.51 -6.14 -24.24
N LEU A 338 -13.21 -7.18 -23.79
CA LEU A 338 -12.59 -8.26 -23.01
C LEU A 338 -11.62 -9.13 -23.83
N PRO A 339 -11.96 -9.57 -25.06
CA PRO A 339 -11.06 -10.38 -25.89
C PRO A 339 -9.98 -9.52 -26.59
N GLY A 340 -9.13 -8.83 -25.82
CA GLY A 340 -8.17 -7.86 -26.36
C GLY A 340 -7.27 -8.38 -27.47
N GLU A 341 -6.79 -9.63 -27.37
CA GLU A 341 -5.98 -10.29 -28.41
C GLU A 341 -6.70 -10.43 -29.77
N ARG A 342 -8.03 -10.44 -29.75
CA ARG A 342 -8.88 -10.57 -30.96
C ARG A 342 -9.42 -9.24 -31.46
N LEU A 343 -9.18 -8.14 -30.76
CA LEU A 343 -9.79 -6.84 -31.02
C LEU A 343 -9.69 -6.42 -32.48
N SER A 344 -8.50 -6.51 -33.08
CA SER A 344 -8.27 -6.07 -34.45
C SER A 344 -9.09 -6.88 -35.47
N GLU A 345 -9.15 -8.21 -35.30
CA GLU A 345 -9.94 -9.10 -36.16
C GLU A 345 -11.44 -8.83 -35.98
N ASP A 346 -11.90 -8.78 -34.74
CA ASP A 346 -13.32 -8.70 -34.40
C ASP A 346 -13.91 -7.31 -34.72
N LEU A 347 -13.14 -6.23 -34.52
CA LEU A 347 -13.56 -4.88 -34.88
C LEU A 347 -13.70 -4.73 -36.39
N LYS A 348 -12.74 -5.25 -37.16
CA LYS A 348 -12.82 -5.27 -38.63
C LYS A 348 -14.05 -6.05 -39.10
N ALA A 349 -14.30 -7.21 -38.51
CA ALA A 349 -15.48 -8.00 -38.84
C ALA A 349 -16.80 -7.29 -38.49
N ALA A 350 -16.84 -6.56 -37.38
CA ALA A 350 -18.02 -5.80 -36.95
C ALA A 350 -18.39 -4.69 -37.95
N PHE A 351 -17.42 -3.90 -38.41
CA PHE A 351 -17.65 -2.85 -39.41
C PHE A 351 -18.04 -3.41 -40.77
N LEU A 352 -17.42 -4.53 -41.21
CA LEU A 352 -17.82 -5.21 -42.45
C LEU A 352 -19.27 -5.73 -42.37
N ALA A 353 -19.66 -6.31 -41.24
CA ALA A 353 -21.01 -6.84 -41.04
C ALA A 353 -22.09 -5.75 -41.05
N ALA A 354 -21.77 -4.54 -40.56
CA ALA A 354 -22.72 -3.42 -40.55
C ALA A 354 -23.14 -2.98 -41.96
N SER A 355 -22.31 -3.21 -42.99
CA SER A 355 -22.60 -2.88 -44.39
C SER A 355 -22.99 -1.41 -44.64
N ILE A 356 -22.52 -0.49 -43.78
CA ILE A 356 -22.71 0.96 -43.92
C ILE A 356 -21.39 1.55 -44.45
N PRO A 357 -21.39 2.31 -45.57
CA PRO A 357 -20.18 2.87 -46.14
C PRO A 357 -19.63 3.99 -45.26
N VAL A 358 -18.64 3.67 -44.42
CA VAL A 358 -17.91 4.59 -43.57
C VAL A 358 -16.43 4.25 -43.54
N GLY A 359 -15.58 5.25 -43.35
CA GLY A 359 -14.21 5.04 -42.87
C GLY A 359 -14.21 4.94 -41.34
N TYR A 360 -13.25 4.23 -40.75
CA TYR A 360 -13.01 4.30 -39.32
C TYR A 360 -11.52 4.19 -38.98
N SER A 361 -11.14 4.79 -37.86
CA SER A 361 -9.86 4.56 -37.19
C SER A 361 -10.13 4.11 -35.77
N ALA A 362 -9.19 3.37 -35.18
CA ALA A 362 -9.28 2.95 -33.79
C ALA A 362 -7.91 3.06 -33.13
N SER A 363 -7.88 3.64 -31.92
CA SER A 363 -6.76 3.52 -30.99
C SER A 363 -7.18 2.60 -29.84
N TYR A 364 -6.22 1.87 -29.30
CA TYR A 364 -6.47 0.99 -28.17
C TYR A 364 -5.23 0.82 -27.30
N GLU A 365 -5.46 0.58 -26.02
CA GLU A 365 -4.43 0.32 -25.02
C GLU A 365 -4.90 -0.80 -24.08
N PRO A 366 -3.97 -1.62 -23.55
CA PRO A 366 -4.30 -2.61 -22.52
C PRO A 366 -4.95 -1.95 -21.31
N TYR A 367 -5.93 -2.63 -20.72
CA TYR A 367 -6.64 -2.14 -19.54
C TYR A 367 -6.64 -3.17 -18.41
N GLY A 368 -6.09 -2.77 -17.26
CA GLY A 368 -5.89 -3.68 -16.13
C GLY A 368 -5.01 -4.88 -16.52
N ASN A 369 -5.22 -6.01 -15.83
CA ASN A 369 -4.39 -7.21 -15.99
C ASN A 369 -5.16 -8.42 -16.59
N ASP A 370 -6.38 -8.21 -17.09
CA ASP A 370 -7.25 -9.30 -17.58
C ASP A 370 -7.22 -9.49 -19.11
N GLY A 371 -6.26 -8.85 -19.79
CA GLY A 371 -6.11 -8.92 -21.24
C GLY A 371 -7.13 -8.10 -22.02
N SER A 372 -7.98 -7.32 -21.33
CA SER A 372 -8.90 -6.40 -21.99
C SER A 372 -8.20 -5.17 -22.56
N MET A 373 -8.87 -4.49 -23.51
CA MET A 373 -8.38 -3.27 -24.15
C MET A 373 -9.40 -2.15 -23.98
N LEU A 374 -8.95 -0.93 -23.65
CA LEU A 374 -9.74 0.28 -23.89
C LEU A 374 -9.63 0.63 -25.36
N VAL A 375 -10.76 0.86 -26.01
CA VAL A 375 -10.84 1.11 -27.45
C VAL A 375 -11.54 2.43 -27.67
N SER A 376 -10.92 3.29 -28.49
CA SER A 376 -11.52 4.52 -28.99
C SER A 376 -11.64 4.43 -30.50
N VAL A 377 -12.87 4.53 -31.00
CA VAL A 377 -13.18 4.45 -32.42
C VAL A 377 -13.64 5.81 -32.92
N GLU A 378 -13.06 6.27 -34.02
CA GLU A 378 -13.50 7.46 -34.76
C GLU A 378 -14.04 7.03 -36.12
N VAL A 379 -15.21 7.55 -36.48
CA VAL A 379 -15.94 7.17 -37.70
C VAL A 379 -16.02 8.38 -38.62
N SER A 380 -15.62 8.17 -39.87
CA SER A 380 -15.69 9.15 -40.95
C SER A 380 -16.81 8.77 -41.90
N TYR A 381 -17.93 9.49 -41.82
CA TYR A 381 -19.02 9.37 -42.78
C TYR A 381 -18.65 10.17 -44.03
N SER A 382 -18.71 9.52 -45.20
CA SER A 382 -18.57 10.22 -46.47
C SER A 382 -19.74 11.21 -46.64
N SER A 383 -19.39 12.45 -46.97
CA SER A 383 -20.33 13.57 -47.23
C SER A 383 -21.31 13.29 -48.35
#